data_AF-A0A7W1TTK2-F1
#
_entry.id   AF-A0A7W1TTK2-F1
#
_cell.length_a   1.000
_cell.length_b   1.000
_cell.length_c   1.000
_cell.angle_alpha   90.00
_cell.angle_beta   90.00
_cell.angle_gamma   90.00
#
_symmetry.space_group_name_H-M   'P 1'
#
loop_
_entity.id
_entity.type
_entity.pdbx_description
1 polymer ?
#
loop_
_entity_poly.entity_id
_entity_poly.type
_entity_poly.pdbx_seq_one_letter_code
_entity_poly.pdbx_strand_id
1 'polypeptide(L)'
;MLTSGMRHSALAALACTALQIAAPPTSQQPVFRARADLVVVDVIAAGQDGKAVLGLRVEDFELFVDGKPTPIETLDLVRHEVATAVAPTIPLATSSDGAARASNERALDARLIVIVFDDLNLRFSAGHFNRAKAVVLSIVDRLGPGDQIAMVSTSRHSAYQIEFTTDGGRIRRAFERLTLSERNSSEETLDVLERVASNLESAGGGRKTVVLISSPSGSIGGPAYIRLFTATQRANVALYTFDPRYSD
;
A
#
# COMPACT_ATOMS: atom_id res chain seq x y z
N MET A 1 -104.21 -25.60 55.67
CA MET A 1 -102.96 -26.39 55.59
C MET A 1 -102.74 -26.74 54.12
N LEU A 2 -101.54 -26.43 53.62
CA LEU A 2 -100.95 -26.83 52.34
C LEU A 2 -101.78 -26.62 51.06
N THR A 3 -101.27 -25.77 50.16
CA THR A 3 -100.80 -26.11 48.80
C THR A 3 -100.70 -24.86 47.92
N SER A 4 -99.81 -24.94 46.94
CA SER A 4 -99.92 -24.31 45.61
C SER A 4 -99.40 -22.88 45.43
N GLY A 5 -98.60 -22.71 44.37
CA GLY A 5 -98.48 -21.43 43.67
C GLY A 5 -97.10 -21.10 43.11
N MET A 6 -96.71 -21.74 41.99
CA MET A 6 -95.67 -21.22 41.07
C MET A 6 -95.95 -19.78 40.67
N ARG A 7 -94.98 -18.87 40.80
CA ARG A 7 -94.91 -17.65 39.96
C ARG A 7 -93.48 -17.24 39.63
N HIS A 8 -93.22 -17.31 38.32
CA HIS A 8 -92.15 -16.78 37.49
C HIS A 8 -91.48 -15.50 38.02
N SER A 9 -90.15 -15.46 37.95
CA SER A 9 -89.39 -14.21 37.94
C SER A 9 -88.22 -14.37 36.97
N ALA A 10 -88.37 -13.77 35.80
CA ALA A 10 -87.29 -13.53 34.86
C ALA A 10 -86.40 -12.41 35.42
N LEU A 11 -85.08 -12.62 35.47
CA LEU A 11 -84.11 -11.54 35.65
C LEU A 11 -83.06 -11.59 34.54
N ALA A 12 -82.83 -10.41 33.99
CA ALA A 12 -82.08 -10.12 32.79
C ALA A 12 -80.58 -10.44 32.91
N ALA A 13 -80.01 -10.95 31.82
CA ALA A 13 -78.58 -11.19 31.67
C ALA A 13 -77.82 -9.85 31.52
N LEU A 14 -76.93 -9.56 32.47
CA LEU A 14 -75.98 -8.47 32.39
C LEU A 14 -74.71 -8.99 31.68
N ALA A 15 -74.46 -8.53 30.45
CA ALA A 15 -73.23 -8.82 29.73
C ALA A 15 -72.09 -7.92 30.26
N CYS A 16 -71.12 -8.50 30.98
CA CYS A 16 -69.87 -7.84 31.34
C CYS A 16 -68.88 -7.94 30.18
N THR A 17 -68.68 -6.84 29.46
CA THR A 17 -67.63 -6.72 28.43
C THR A 17 -66.28 -6.47 29.10
N ALA A 18 -65.36 -7.43 29.03
CA ALA A 18 -63.99 -7.25 29.50
C ALA A 18 -63.17 -6.43 28.49
N LEU A 19 -62.62 -5.28 28.89
CA LEU A 19 -61.63 -4.55 28.10
C LEU A 19 -60.25 -5.22 28.27
N GLN A 20 -59.70 -5.71 27.18
CA GLN A 20 -58.35 -6.27 27.11
C GLN A 20 -57.36 -5.13 26.84
N ILE A 21 -56.52 -4.79 27.81
CA ILE A 21 -55.49 -3.75 27.66
C ILE A 21 -54.30 -4.36 26.92
N ALA A 22 -54.08 -3.93 25.66
CA ALA A 22 -52.91 -4.32 24.88
C ALA A 22 -51.68 -3.52 25.35
N ALA A 23 -50.58 -4.22 25.66
CA ALA A 23 -49.30 -3.58 25.97
C ALA A 23 -48.69 -2.93 24.71
N PRO A 24 -48.07 -1.74 24.82
CA PRO A 24 -47.48 -1.06 23.66
C PRO A 24 -46.28 -1.85 23.11
N PRO A 25 -46.11 -1.91 21.77
CA PRO A 25 -44.97 -2.58 21.15
C PRO A 25 -43.68 -1.86 21.52
N THR A 26 -42.70 -2.60 22.06
CA THR A 26 -41.35 -2.10 22.28
C THR A 26 -40.71 -1.77 20.93
N SER A 27 -40.56 -0.49 20.63
CA SER A 27 -39.78 -0.04 19.47
C SER A 27 -38.31 -0.41 19.71
N GLN A 28 -37.79 -1.34 18.90
CA GLN A 28 -36.35 -1.57 18.84
C GLN A 28 -35.70 -0.28 18.31
N GLN A 29 -34.93 0.40 19.17
CA GLN A 29 -34.17 1.57 18.75
C GLN A 29 -33.18 1.17 17.64
N PRO A 30 -33.10 1.95 16.54
CA PRO A 30 -32.11 1.70 15.50
C PRO A 30 -30.69 1.78 16.09
N VAL A 31 -29.96 0.66 16.06
CA VAL A 31 -28.56 0.64 16.48
C VAL A 31 -27.73 1.24 15.35
N PHE A 32 -27.29 2.48 15.54
CA PHE A 32 -26.39 3.15 14.61
C PHE A 32 -24.98 2.53 14.77
N ARG A 33 -24.52 1.80 13.75
CA ARG A 33 -23.14 1.31 13.70
C ARG A 33 -22.30 2.33 12.96
N ALA A 34 -21.46 3.08 13.68
CA ALA A 34 -20.44 3.90 13.04
C ALA A 34 -19.35 2.98 12.47
N ARG A 35 -19.00 3.18 11.19
CA ARG A 35 -17.85 2.56 10.54
C ARG A 35 -16.74 3.62 10.55
N ALA A 36 -15.59 3.31 11.15
CA ALA A 36 -14.40 4.13 11.00
C ALA A 36 -13.61 3.59 9.81
N ASP A 37 -13.38 4.44 8.80
CA ASP A 37 -12.47 4.14 7.71
C ASP A 37 -11.09 4.66 8.10
N LEU A 38 -10.21 3.75 8.56
CA LEU A 38 -8.83 4.09 8.88
C LEU A 38 -8.01 4.11 7.58
N VAL A 39 -7.42 5.26 7.26
CA VAL A 39 -6.47 5.41 6.15
C VAL A 39 -5.07 5.50 6.72
N VAL A 40 -4.23 4.52 6.42
CA VAL A 40 -2.82 4.50 6.82
C VAL A 40 -1.99 5.08 5.69
N VAL A 41 -1.15 6.07 6.02
CA VAL A 41 -0.22 6.69 5.07
C VAL A 41 1.20 6.40 5.54
N ASP A 42 1.96 5.69 4.73
CA ASP A 42 3.38 5.44 5.00
C ASP A 42 4.21 6.66 4.57
N VAL A 43 5.05 7.14 5.48
CA VAL A 43 5.99 8.25 5.25
C VAL A 43 7.39 7.86 5.69
N ILE A 44 8.38 8.30 4.93
CA ILE A 44 9.80 8.07 5.23
C ILE A 44 10.46 9.42 5.45
N ALA A 45 10.97 9.61 6.67
CA ALA A 45 11.76 10.78 6.99
C ALA A 45 13.24 10.41 7.03
N ALA A 46 14.00 10.98 6.10
CA ALA A 46 15.46 10.85 6.04
C ALA A 46 16.10 12.24 6.15
N GLY A 47 17.17 12.33 6.93
CA GLY A 47 18.01 13.51 7.01
C GLY A 47 18.84 13.68 5.74
N GLN A 48 19.54 14.81 5.63
CA GLN A 48 20.41 15.10 4.48
C GLN A 48 21.50 14.05 4.27
N ASP A 49 21.93 13.37 5.34
CA ASP A 49 22.91 12.28 5.28
C ASP A 49 22.29 10.92 4.91
N GLY A 50 21.02 10.89 4.51
CA GLY A 50 20.27 9.69 4.14
C GLY A 50 19.91 8.79 5.34
N LYS A 51 20.18 9.21 6.58
CA LYS A 51 19.81 8.44 7.76
C LYS A 51 18.36 8.74 8.16
N ALA A 52 17.67 7.73 8.69
CA ALA A 52 16.33 7.90 9.20
C ALA A 52 16.29 8.98 10.31
N VAL A 53 15.39 9.95 10.17
CA VAL A 53 15.09 10.91 11.24
C VAL A 53 14.17 10.22 12.22
N LEU A 54 14.67 10.00 13.43
CA LEU A 54 13.95 9.31 14.50
C LEU A 54 13.30 10.32 15.46
N GLY A 55 12.25 9.89 16.16
CA GLY A 55 11.62 10.68 17.21
C GLY A 55 10.68 11.78 16.72
N LEU A 56 10.28 11.72 15.44
CA LEU A 56 9.25 12.59 14.89
C LEU A 56 7.91 12.36 15.57
N ARG A 57 7.15 13.44 15.71
CA ARG A 57 5.83 13.48 16.33
C ARG A 57 4.79 13.91 15.32
N VAL A 58 3.52 13.72 15.66
CA VAL A 58 2.39 14.14 14.81
C VAL A 58 2.49 15.63 14.44
N GLU A 59 2.99 16.48 15.35
CA GLU A 59 3.12 17.92 15.12
C GLU A 59 4.19 18.29 14.08
N ASP A 60 5.07 17.35 13.71
CA ASP A 60 6.08 17.54 12.67
C ASP A 60 5.53 17.30 11.26
N PHE A 61 4.23 16.97 11.11
CA PHE A 61 3.59 16.64 9.84
C PHE A 61 2.31 17.47 9.62
N GLU A 62 2.07 17.83 8.36
CA GLU A 62 0.79 18.36 7.90
C GLU A 62 0.21 17.44 6.82
N LEU A 63 -1.00 16.94 7.03
CA LEU A 63 -1.73 16.14 6.05
C LEU A 63 -2.81 16.99 5.38
N PHE A 64 -2.85 16.96 4.04
CA PHE A 64 -3.90 17.60 3.26
C PHE A 64 -4.63 16.56 2.42
N VAL A 65 -5.96 16.55 2.52
CA VAL A 65 -6.83 15.73 1.65
C VAL A 65 -7.68 16.67 0.82
N ASP A 66 -7.57 16.57 -0.50
CA ASP A 66 -8.23 17.48 -1.45
C ASP A 66 -7.97 18.97 -1.13
N GLY A 67 -6.75 19.27 -0.70
CA GLY A 67 -6.31 20.62 -0.35
C GLY A 67 -6.79 21.12 1.03
N LYS A 68 -7.47 20.29 1.83
CA LYS A 68 -7.92 20.65 3.19
C LYS A 68 -7.02 20.01 4.25
N PRO A 69 -6.54 20.79 5.24
CA PRO A 69 -5.85 20.23 6.40
C PRO A 69 -6.69 19.15 7.07
N THR A 70 -6.10 17.98 7.28
CA THR A 70 -6.75 16.79 7.86
C THR A 70 -5.93 16.34 9.07
N PRO A 71 -6.56 16.08 10.23
CA PRO A 71 -5.84 15.64 11.42
C PRO A 71 -5.21 14.26 11.23
N ILE A 72 -4.03 14.07 11.82
CA ILE A 72 -3.37 12.77 11.94
C ILE A 72 -3.68 12.23 13.35
N GLU A 73 -4.36 11.09 13.42
CA GLU A 73 -4.77 10.48 14.70
C GLU A 73 -3.62 9.78 15.42
N THR A 74 -2.79 9.05 14.67
CA THR A 74 -1.69 8.25 15.21
C THR A 74 -0.48 8.29 14.29
N LEU A 75 0.72 8.22 14.88
CA LEU A 75 1.97 8.08 14.16
C LEU A 75 2.79 6.96 14.81
N ASP A 76 3.16 5.96 14.01
CA ASP A 76 3.94 4.81 14.45
C ASP A 76 5.26 4.71 13.67
N LEU A 77 6.36 4.53 14.38
CA LEU A 77 7.65 4.25 13.76
C LEU A 77 7.74 2.77 13.37
N VAL A 78 7.62 2.49 12.08
CA VAL A 78 7.82 1.14 11.54
C VAL A 78 9.29 0.92 11.19
N ARG A 79 9.94 -0.04 11.87
CA ARG A 79 11.31 -0.46 11.55
C ARG A 79 11.28 -1.70 10.67
N HIS A 80 11.83 -1.58 9.47
CA HIS A 80 12.13 -2.75 8.65
C HIS A 80 13.54 -3.22 9.00
N GLU A 81 13.65 -4.30 9.79
CA GLU A 81 14.93 -4.97 9.95
C GLU A 81 15.38 -5.51 8.59
N VAL A 82 16.44 -4.92 8.05
CA VAL A 82 17.24 -5.60 7.04
C VAL A 82 17.89 -6.75 7.78
N ALA A 83 17.35 -7.96 7.61
CA ALA A 83 18.04 -9.15 8.05
C ALA A 83 19.39 -9.17 7.33
N THR A 84 20.43 -8.70 8.02
CA THR A 84 21.82 -9.01 7.69
C THR A 84 21.92 -10.51 7.92
N ALA A 85 21.58 -11.29 6.90
CA ALA A 85 21.90 -12.71 6.86
C ALA A 85 23.43 -12.78 6.87
N VAL A 86 24.01 -12.86 8.07
CA VAL A 86 25.33 -13.41 8.29
C VAL A 86 25.23 -14.81 7.69
N ALA A 87 25.85 -14.99 6.52
CA ALA A 87 25.89 -16.28 5.86
C ALA A 87 26.44 -17.31 6.86
N PRO A 88 25.66 -18.32 7.28
CA PRO A 88 26.23 -19.41 8.03
C PRO A 88 27.05 -20.24 7.05
N THR A 89 28.37 -20.21 7.20
CA THR A 89 29.23 -21.23 6.62
C THR A 89 28.83 -22.57 7.24
N ILE A 90 28.14 -23.42 6.47
CA ILE A 90 27.96 -24.84 6.81
C ILE A 90 28.39 -25.70 5.62
N PRO A 91 29.17 -26.78 5.85
CA PRO A 91 29.89 -27.51 4.80
C PRO A 91 28.96 -28.30 3.90
N LEU A 92 29.43 -28.53 2.67
CA LEU A 92 28.80 -29.36 1.66
C LEU A 92 28.59 -30.79 2.21
N ALA A 93 27.33 -31.19 2.43
CA ALA A 93 26.95 -32.57 2.65
C ALA A 93 25.70 -32.91 1.83
N THR A 94 25.84 -33.97 1.03
CA THR A 94 24.90 -34.51 0.06
C THR A 94 23.70 -35.17 0.72
N SER A 95 22.47 -34.78 0.37
CA SER A 95 21.33 -35.71 0.23
C SER A 95 20.20 -35.08 -0.59
N SER A 96 19.76 -35.82 -1.61
CA SER A 96 18.59 -35.55 -2.45
C SER A 96 17.30 -35.71 -1.65
N ASP A 97 16.66 -34.59 -1.33
CA ASP A 97 15.22 -34.41 -1.03
C ASP A 97 14.89 -32.95 -0.64
N GLY A 98 15.91 -32.08 -0.53
CA GLY A 98 15.75 -30.66 -0.23
C GLY A 98 15.32 -29.74 -1.39
N ALA A 99 15.17 -30.24 -2.63
CA ALA A 99 14.94 -29.37 -3.79
C ALA A 99 13.59 -28.63 -3.76
N ALA A 100 12.51 -29.28 -3.30
CA ALA A 100 11.17 -28.69 -3.23
C ALA A 100 10.98 -27.76 -2.02
N ARG A 101 11.74 -27.97 -0.94
CA ARG A 101 11.71 -27.11 0.24
C ARG A 101 12.64 -25.90 0.07
N ALA A 102 13.82 -26.09 -0.50
CA ALA A 102 14.74 -25.02 -0.87
C ALA A 102 14.21 -24.13 -1.99
N SER A 103 13.36 -24.63 -2.90
CA SER A 103 12.69 -23.79 -3.90
C SER A 103 11.62 -22.89 -3.27
N ASN A 104 10.86 -23.40 -2.31
CA ASN A 104 9.85 -22.62 -1.59
C ASN A 104 10.50 -21.63 -0.61
N GLU A 105 11.58 -22.02 0.07
CA GLU A 105 12.34 -21.12 0.96
C GLU A 105 13.13 -20.06 0.18
N ARG A 106 13.73 -20.37 -0.99
CA ARG A 106 14.31 -19.36 -1.89
C ARG A 106 13.27 -18.43 -2.50
N ALA A 107 12.09 -18.93 -2.86
CA ALA A 107 11.01 -18.11 -3.39
C ALA A 107 10.41 -17.16 -2.34
N LEU A 108 10.46 -17.54 -1.05
CA LEU A 108 10.04 -16.68 0.06
C LEU A 108 11.08 -15.58 0.38
N ASP A 109 12.35 -15.78 0.05
CA ASP A 109 13.44 -14.84 0.36
C ASP A 109 13.81 -13.90 -0.81
N ALA A 110 13.39 -14.23 -2.03
CA ALA A 110 13.60 -13.41 -3.22
C ALA A 110 12.80 -12.09 -3.13
N ARG A 111 13.49 -10.96 -3.27
CA ARG A 111 12.85 -9.62 -3.34
C ARG A 111 12.55 -9.27 -4.80
N LEU A 112 11.34 -8.81 -5.06
CA LEU A 112 10.97 -8.18 -6.32
C LEU A 112 11.07 -6.67 -6.15
N ILE A 113 12.03 -6.03 -6.82
CA ILE A 113 12.29 -4.60 -6.72
C ILE A 113 11.99 -3.97 -8.08
N VAL A 114 11.10 -2.98 -8.12
CA VAL A 114 10.81 -2.21 -9.34
C VAL A 114 11.24 -0.77 -9.14
N ILE A 115 12.15 -0.29 -9.99
CA ILE A 115 12.52 1.11 -10.07
C ILE A 115 11.55 1.81 -11.04
N VAL A 116 10.81 2.79 -10.54
CA VAL A 116 10.03 3.72 -11.38
C VAL A 116 10.83 5.00 -11.50
N PHE A 117 11.47 5.21 -12.65
CA PHE A 117 12.36 6.32 -12.91
C PHE A 117 11.62 7.45 -13.64
N ASP A 118 11.32 8.53 -12.95
CA ASP A 118 10.52 9.63 -13.49
C ASP A 118 11.35 10.61 -14.32
N ASP A 119 11.86 10.11 -15.45
CA ASP A 119 12.71 10.88 -16.37
C ASP A 119 12.04 12.14 -16.92
N LEU A 120 10.71 12.19 -17.01
CA LEU A 120 9.97 13.39 -17.42
C LEU A 120 10.06 14.52 -16.41
N ASN A 121 10.01 14.24 -15.11
CA ASN A 121 10.18 15.26 -14.06
C ASN A 121 11.66 15.54 -13.76
N LEU A 122 12.55 14.56 -13.97
CA LEU A 122 13.97 14.69 -13.68
C LEU A 122 14.77 15.42 -14.76
N ARG A 123 14.34 15.39 -16.03
CA ARG A 123 15.05 16.02 -17.17
C ARG A 123 15.25 17.53 -17.03
N PHE A 124 14.48 18.20 -16.18
CA PHE A 124 14.55 19.64 -16.01
C PHE A 124 15.77 20.10 -15.20
N SER A 125 16.56 19.17 -14.63
CA SER A 125 17.83 19.46 -13.95
C SER A 125 18.82 18.31 -14.11
N ALA A 126 19.96 18.59 -14.76
CA ALA A 126 21.05 17.62 -14.91
C ALA A 126 21.59 17.13 -13.55
N GLY A 127 21.59 18.01 -12.54
CA GLY A 127 21.96 17.64 -11.16
C GLY A 127 21.00 16.64 -10.54
N HIS A 128 19.69 16.85 -10.69
CA HIS A 128 18.67 15.93 -10.17
C HIS A 128 18.75 14.57 -10.86
N PHE A 129 18.94 14.57 -12.18
CA PHE A 129 19.13 13.35 -12.94
C PHE A 129 20.35 12.55 -12.47
N ASN A 130 21.49 13.21 -12.26
CA ASN A 130 22.71 12.53 -11.80
C ASN A 130 22.55 11.94 -10.39
N ARG A 131 21.87 12.64 -9.48
CA ARG A 131 21.59 12.12 -8.14
C ARG A 131 20.59 10.97 -8.15
N ALA A 132 19.54 11.09 -8.96
CA ALA A 132 18.60 10.01 -9.22
C ALA A 132 19.32 8.74 -9.74
N LYS A 133 20.20 8.90 -10.73
CA LYS A 133 21.06 7.83 -11.23
C LYS A 133 21.91 7.23 -10.12
N ALA A 134 22.58 8.04 -9.31
CA ALA A 134 23.41 7.55 -8.20
C ALA A 134 22.62 6.70 -7.21
N VAL A 135 21.39 7.09 -6.89
CA VAL A 135 20.51 6.32 -6.00
C VAL A 135 20.11 4.98 -6.61
N VAL A 136 19.68 4.97 -7.88
CA VAL A 136 19.38 3.70 -8.57
C VAL A 136 20.59 2.77 -8.56
N LEU A 137 21.78 3.30 -8.83
CA LEU A 137 23.02 2.49 -8.81
C LEU A 137 23.36 1.97 -7.41
N SER A 138 23.12 2.75 -6.36
CA SER A 138 23.34 2.28 -4.98
C SER A 138 22.37 1.17 -4.56
N ILE A 139 21.14 1.16 -5.10
CA ILE A 139 20.21 0.03 -4.93
C ILE A 139 20.77 -1.21 -5.64
N VAL A 140 21.26 -1.04 -6.87
CA VAL A 140 21.87 -2.14 -7.64
C VAL A 140 23.09 -2.73 -6.92
N ASP A 141 23.90 -1.90 -6.25
CA ASP A 141 25.07 -2.35 -5.45
C ASP A 141 24.69 -3.21 -4.22
N ARG A 142 23.43 -3.14 -3.76
CA ARG A 142 22.95 -3.82 -2.54
C ARG A 142 22.01 -5.00 -2.83
N LEU A 143 21.94 -5.43 -4.09
CA LEU A 143 21.16 -6.60 -4.47
C LEU A 143 21.79 -7.87 -3.89
N GLY A 144 20.95 -8.69 -3.28
CA GLY A 144 21.27 -10.03 -2.82
C GLY A 144 21.18 -11.07 -3.95
N PRO A 145 21.72 -12.28 -3.75
CA PRO A 145 21.83 -13.29 -4.81
C PRO A 145 20.50 -13.78 -5.43
N GLY A 146 19.38 -13.55 -4.76
CA GLY A 146 18.03 -13.94 -5.23
C GLY A 146 17.13 -12.77 -5.60
N ASP A 147 17.63 -11.54 -5.53
CA ASP A 147 16.81 -10.36 -5.85
C ASP A 147 16.58 -10.25 -7.35
N GLN A 148 15.34 -9.96 -7.72
CA GLN A 148 14.99 -9.59 -9.07
C GLN A 148 14.67 -8.10 -9.10
N ILE A 149 15.36 -7.38 -9.98
CA ILE A 149 15.15 -5.96 -10.20
C ILE A 149 14.57 -5.73 -11.59
N ALA A 150 13.62 -4.81 -11.68
CA ALA A 150 13.07 -4.29 -12.93
C ALA A 150 13.17 -2.76 -12.92
N MET A 151 13.11 -2.14 -14.09
CA MET A 151 13.07 -0.69 -14.21
C MET A 151 12.06 -0.29 -15.29
N VAL A 152 11.30 0.75 -15.01
CA VAL A 152 10.39 1.41 -15.96
C VAL A 152 10.55 2.92 -15.81
N SER A 153 10.37 3.67 -16.88
CA SER A 153 10.33 5.15 -16.82
C SER A 153 9.00 5.75 -17.25
N THR A 154 8.72 6.97 -16.78
CA THR A 154 7.49 7.71 -17.09
C THR A 154 7.40 8.10 -18.56
N SER A 155 8.53 8.40 -19.22
CA SER A 155 8.58 8.64 -20.68
C SER A 155 8.43 7.39 -21.55
N ARG A 156 8.48 6.19 -20.93
CA ARG A 156 8.56 4.89 -21.61
C ARG A 156 9.79 4.76 -22.52
N HIS A 157 10.89 5.43 -22.16
CA HIS A 157 12.16 5.30 -22.88
C HIS A 157 12.62 3.84 -22.88
N SER A 158 12.91 3.27 -24.06
CA SER A 158 13.18 1.84 -24.21
C SER A 158 14.40 1.37 -23.42
N ALA A 159 15.42 2.21 -23.27
CA ALA A 159 16.59 1.90 -22.44
C ALA A 159 16.21 1.67 -20.95
N TYR A 160 15.10 2.26 -20.49
CA TYR A 160 14.61 2.15 -19.13
C TYR A 160 13.44 1.20 -18.97
N GLN A 161 13.11 0.39 -19.98
CA GLN A 161 12.11 -0.68 -19.86
C GLN A 161 12.84 -2.01 -19.69
N ILE A 162 13.24 -2.30 -18.45
CA ILE A 162 13.98 -3.50 -18.09
C ILE A 162 13.03 -4.43 -17.33
N GLU A 163 12.77 -5.59 -17.92
CA GLU A 163 12.05 -6.69 -17.26
C GLU A 163 12.81 -7.25 -16.06
N PHE A 164 12.12 -7.97 -15.18
CA PHE A 164 12.73 -8.58 -14.00
C PHE A 164 13.97 -9.40 -14.35
N THR A 165 15.05 -9.11 -13.64
CA THR A 165 16.34 -9.76 -13.84
C THR A 165 17.13 -9.81 -12.54
N THR A 166 18.00 -10.80 -12.40
CA THR A 166 19.05 -10.83 -11.37
C THR A 166 20.33 -10.11 -11.83
N ASP A 167 20.45 -9.75 -13.11
CA ASP A 167 21.59 -9.02 -13.66
C ASP A 167 21.40 -7.50 -13.50
N GLY A 168 21.80 -6.98 -12.35
CA GLY A 168 21.84 -5.53 -12.09
C GLY A 168 22.70 -4.73 -13.07
N GLY A 169 23.61 -5.40 -13.81
CA GLY A 169 24.38 -4.77 -14.88
C GLY A 169 23.51 -4.28 -16.05
N ARG A 170 22.30 -4.82 -16.24
CA ARG A 170 21.35 -4.30 -17.25
C ARG A 170 20.96 -2.85 -16.96
N ILE A 171 20.71 -2.52 -15.69
CA ILE A 171 20.36 -1.15 -15.25
C ILE A 171 21.56 -0.21 -15.43
N ARG A 172 22.78 -0.65 -15.10
CA ARG A 172 23.99 0.16 -15.34
C ARG A 172 24.15 0.54 -16.80
N ARG A 173 24.05 -0.46 -17.69
CA ARG A 173 24.15 -0.27 -19.14
C ARG A 173 23.04 0.62 -19.71
N ALA A 174 21.87 0.66 -19.08
CA ALA A 174 20.79 1.56 -19.50
C ALA A 174 21.19 3.04 -19.33
N PHE A 175 21.86 3.37 -18.23
CA PHE A 175 22.35 4.73 -17.99
C PHE A 175 23.55 5.15 -18.85
N GLU A 176 24.22 4.20 -19.51
CA GLU A 176 25.32 4.48 -20.44
C GLU A 176 24.84 4.83 -21.85
N ARG A 177 23.66 4.34 -22.24
CA ARG A 177 23.10 4.46 -23.61
C ARG A 177 22.28 5.73 -23.85
N LEU A 178 22.32 6.67 -22.92
CA LEU A 178 21.46 7.85 -22.98
C LEU A 178 22.01 8.91 -23.91
N THR A 179 21.48 8.93 -25.11
CA THR A 179 21.22 10.17 -25.85
C THR A 179 19.86 10.68 -25.39
N LEU A 180 19.80 11.93 -24.90
CA LEU A 180 18.55 12.60 -24.52
C LEU A 180 17.67 12.75 -25.78
N SER A 181 16.88 11.72 -26.09
CA SER A 181 15.98 11.72 -27.23
C SER A 181 14.56 11.95 -26.75
N GLU A 182 13.94 12.98 -27.30
CA GLU A 182 12.62 13.49 -26.95
C GLU A 182 11.51 12.51 -27.37
N ARG A 183 11.13 11.58 -26.50
CA ARG A 183 9.86 10.86 -26.66
C ARG A 183 8.82 11.43 -25.70
N ASN A 184 7.78 12.01 -26.28
CA ASN A 184 6.71 12.73 -25.58
C ASN A 184 5.55 11.81 -25.15
N SER A 185 5.84 10.68 -24.52
CA SER A 185 4.79 9.93 -23.82
C SER A 185 4.75 10.41 -22.37
N SER A 186 3.83 11.32 -22.04
CA SER A 186 3.58 11.70 -20.65
C SER A 186 2.52 10.77 -20.04
N GLU A 187 2.93 9.63 -19.50
CA GLU A 187 2.10 8.97 -18.49
C GLU A 187 2.24 9.77 -17.19
N GLU A 188 1.11 10.01 -16.51
CA GLU A 188 1.15 10.59 -15.17
C GLU A 188 1.87 9.60 -14.24
N THR A 189 2.75 10.07 -13.37
CA THR A 189 3.56 9.20 -12.49
C THR A 189 2.69 8.25 -11.68
N LEU A 190 1.49 8.69 -11.26
CA LEU A 190 0.51 7.86 -10.54
C LEU A 190 -0.03 6.70 -11.40
N ASP A 191 -0.28 6.91 -12.69
CA ASP A 191 -0.75 5.85 -13.60
C ASP A 191 0.34 4.79 -13.83
N VAL A 192 1.61 5.23 -13.94
CA VAL A 192 2.75 4.30 -14.03
C VAL A 192 2.83 3.44 -12.76
N LEU A 193 2.70 4.06 -11.59
CA LEU A 193 2.74 3.36 -10.31
C LEU A 193 1.57 2.39 -10.14
N GLU A 194 0.35 2.80 -10.51
CA GLU A 194 -0.85 1.96 -10.48
C GLU A 194 -0.67 0.73 -11.38
N ARG A 195 -0.16 0.92 -12.60
CA ARG A 195 0.12 -0.17 -13.55
C ARG A 195 1.20 -1.11 -13.01
N VAL A 196 2.28 -0.59 -12.44
CA VAL A 196 3.35 -1.41 -11.84
C VAL A 196 2.81 -2.23 -10.68
N ALA A 197 2.05 -1.61 -9.76
CA ALA A 197 1.45 -2.29 -8.63
C ALA A 197 0.49 -3.40 -9.09
N SER A 198 -0.37 -3.11 -10.08
CA SER A 198 -1.30 -4.09 -10.65
C SER A 198 -0.57 -5.29 -11.30
N ASN A 199 0.51 -5.04 -12.03
CA ASN A 199 1.31 -6.14 -12.61
C ASN A 199 2.00 -6.99 -11.52
N LEU A 200 2.43 -6.35 -10.43
CA LEU A 200 3.03 -7.03 -9.29
C LEU A 200 2.03 -7.90 -8.52
N GLU A 201 0.72 -7.64 -8.60
CA GLU A 201 -0.30 -8.52 -8.00
C GLU A 201 -0.17 -9.96 -8.53
N SER A 202 0.03 -10.09 -9.84
CA SER A 202 0.21 -11.37 -10.53
C SER A 202 1.63 -11.96 -10.42
N ALA A 203 2.61 -11.17 -9.99
CA ALA A 203 3.96 -11.66 -9.76
C ALA A 203 3.97 -12.57 -8.52
N GLY A 204 4.74 -13.67 -8.57
CA GLY A 204 4.76 -14.73 -7.55
C GLY A 204 5.11 -14.29 -6.11
N GLY A 205 5.28 -15.27 -5.21
CA GLY A 205 5.65 -15.00 -3.82
C GLY A 205 6.97 -14.23 -3.66
N GLY A 206 7.13 -13.52 -2.55
CA GLY A 206 8.33 -12.72 -2.22
C GLY A 206 7.98 -11.32 -1.72
N ARG A 207 8.97 -10.62 -1.15
CA ARG A 207 8.81 -9.21 -0.72
C ARG A 207 8.81 -8.31 -1.96
N LYS A 208 7.73 -7.55 -2.18
CA LYS A 208 7.56 -6.68 -3.33
C LYS A 208 7.80 -5.23 -2.94
N THR A 209 8.67 -4.56 -3.69
CA THR A 209 9.08 -3.18 -3.42
C THR A 209 9.05 -2.38 -4.71
N VAL A 210 8.41 -1.23 -4.68
CA VAL A 210 8.48 -0.23 -5.75
C VAL A 210 9.24 0.96 -5.20
N VAL A 211 10.24 1.43 -5.94
CA VAL A 211 11.02 2.62 -5.62
C VAL A 211 10.77 3.65 -6.71
N LEU A 212 10.01 4.69 -6.38
CA LEU A 212 9.82 5.86 -7.23
C LEU A 212 11.01 6.81 -7.07
N ILE A 213 11.69 7.09 -8.16
CA ILE A 213 12.73 8.11 -8.25
C ILE A 213 12.13 9.29 -9.03
N SER A 214 11.74 10.35 -8.34
CA SER A 214 11.04 11.49 -8.94
C SER A 214 11.27 12.77 -8.17
N SER A 215 11.27 13.91 -8.87
CA SER A 215 11.14 15.23 -8.25
C SER A 215 9.72 15.75 -8.50
N PRO A 216 8.73 15.36 -7.68
CA PRO A 216 7.34 15.72 -7.94
C PRO A 216 7.16 17.24 -7.86
N SER A 217 6.50 17.79 -8.88
CA SER A 217 5.98 19.15 -8.90
C SER A 217 4.45 19.09 -8.81
N GLY A 218 3.88 19.13 -7.62
CA GLY A 218 2.42 19.17 -7.44
C GLY A 218 1.92 18.54 -6.14
N SER A 219 0.64 18.73 -5.86
CA SER A 219 -0.05 18.07 -4.75
C SER A 219 -0.34 16.61 -5.07
N ILE A 220 -0.05 15.73 -4.12
CA ILE A 220 -0.39 14.31 -4.16
C ILE A 220 -1.79 14.15 -3.58
N GLY A 221 -2.76 13.63 -4.35
CA GLY A 221 -4.14 13.43 -3.88
C GLY A 221 -5.13 13.05 -4.99
N GLY A 222 -6.41 12.92 -4.65
CA GLY A 222 -7.50 12.67 -5.59
C GLY A 222 -7.67 11.20 -6.02
N PRO A 223 -8.57 10.94 -7.00
CA PRO A 223 -8.95 9.58 -7.39
C PRO A 223 -7.79 8.69 -7.85
N ALA A 224 -6.77 9.26 -8.51
CA ALA A 224 -5.59 8.52 -8.94
C ALA A 224 -4.78 7.98 -7.75
N TYR A 225 -4.64 8.76 -6.69
CA TYR A 225 -3.97 8.31 -5.46
C TYR A 225 -4.73 7.17 -4.77
N ILE A 226 -6.07 7.24 -4.72
CA ILE A 226 -6.90 6.16 -4.15
C ILE A 226 -6.74 4.86 -4.94
N ARG A 227 -6.69 4.94 -6.28
CA ARG A 227 -6.44 3.76 -7.12
C ARG A 227 -5.05 3.19 -6.88
N LEU A 228 -4.02 4.04 -6.84
CA LEU A 228 -2.66 3.61 -6.52
C LEU A 228 -2.59 2.92 -5.15
N PHE A 229 -3.14 3.54 -4.11
CA PHE A 229 -3.18 2.98 -2.76
C PHE A 229 -3.89 1.61 -2.74
N THR A 230 -5.02 1.50 -3.44
CA THR A 230 -5.74 0.22 -3.53
C THR A 230 -4.90 -0.84 -4.24
N ALA A 231 -4.21 -0.48 -5.32
CA ALA A 231 -3.35 -1.38 -6.08
C ALA A 231 -2.14 -1.85 -5.27
N THR A 232 -1.46 -0.95 -4.53
CA THR A 232 -0.30 -1.31 -3.70
C THR A 232 -0.70 -2.25 -2.55
N GLN A 233 -1.85 -2.00 -1.91
CA GLN A 233 -2.40 -2.87 -0.87
C GLN A 233 -2.74 -4.26 -1.41
N ARG A 234 -3.45 -4.34 -2.55
CA ARG A 234 -3.80 -5.63 -3.19
C ARG A 234 -2.58 -6.44 -3.58
N ALA A 235 -1.57 -5.77 -4.11
CA ALA A 235 -0.35 -6.42 -4.55
C ALA A 235 0.63 -6.74 -3.40
N ASN A 236 0.35 -6.31 -2.17
CA ASN A 236 1.26 -6.38 -1.01
C ASN A 236 2.63 -5.77 -1.34
N VAL A 237 2.61 -4.53 -1.84
CA VAL A 237 3.79 -3.80 -2.32
C VAL A 237 4.13 -2.68 -1.35
N ALA A 238 5.40 -2.64 -0.91
CA ALA A 238 5.95 -1.46 -0.24
C ALA A 238 6.37 -0.41 -1.29
N LEU A 239 5.85 0.82 -1.18
CA LEU A 239 6.17 1.93 -2.08
C LEU A 239 7.11 2.93 -1.38
N TYR A 240 8.32 3.09 -1.92
CA TYR A 240 9.31 4.06 -1.47
C TYR A 240 9.41 5.19 -2.49
N THR A 241 9.52 6.43 -2.03
CA THR A 241 9.74 7.59 -2.90
C THR A 241 11.09 8.23 -2.58
N PHE A 242 11.79 8.67 -3.61
CA PHE A 242 13.05 9.36 -3.50
C PHE A 242 13.03 10.63 -4.35
N ASP A 243 13.25 11.76 -3.68
CA ASP A 243 13.35 13.06 -4.33
C ASP A 243 14.82 13.52 -4.43
N PRO A 244 15.39 13.58 -5.64
CA PRO A 244 16.78 14.00 -5.84
C PRO A 244 17.02 15.49 -5.56
N ARG A 245 16.01 16.28 -5.20
CA ARG A 245 16.21 17.67 -4.75
C ARG A 245 16.87 17.77 -3.38
N TYR A 246 16.63 16.80 -2.51
CA TYR A 246 16.99 16.87 -1.09
C TYR A 246 18.09 15.87 -0.68
N SER A 247 18.76 15.30 -1.67
CA SER A 247 19.89 14.39 -1.50
C SER A 247 21.14 15.09 -2.00
N ASP A 248 22.20 15.06 -1.21
CA ASP A 248 23.54 15.51 -1.60
C ASP A 248 24.45 14.30 -1.82
#